data_AF-A0ABD2M0G9-F1
#
_entry.id   AF-A0ABD2M0G9-F1
#
_cell.length_a   1.000
_cell.length_b   1.000
_cell.length_c   1.000
_cell.angle_alpha   90.00
_cell.angle_beta   90.00
_cell.angle_gamma   90.00
#
_symmetry.space_group_name_H-M   'P 1'
#
loop_
_entity.id
_entity.type
_entity.pdbx_description
1 polymer ?
#
loop_
_entity_poly.entity_id
_entity_poly.type
_entity_poly.pdbx_seq_one_letter_code
_entity_poly.pdbx_strand_id
1 'polypeptide(L)'
;MISSSSTPSFDDFDRKENEEKDDVLILNDDGQNEQNDHSVADKQLKASISQSKKMKNDQKEKKPNLEKVDDLEKEQKKQEEKKNELANAIPPGFQMNSAEKFSIPQQNYWNSCADRLEITCGGLTVHHSGNGNWWLSAFAKCAIPSTNFGIVYFEIKFVHLKKSAAIGFATKAMPLDGRVGLYDNSYGYESNGTLWFNGAYQTGHTTFKFFDVIGCGIILENRQLFFTKNGRCLDHTDLFASSSSLVDPLFPCFSLHFNGDKILTNFGPNFEFDLNTLFC
;
A
#
# COMPACT_ATOMS: atom_id res chain seq x y z
N MET A 1 0.29 -60.32 10.59
CA MET A 1 1.57 -60.50 11.31
C MET A 1 1.86 -59.21 12.07
N ILE A 2 2.38 -59.32 13.30
CA ILE A 2 2.64 -58.20 14.21
C ILE A 2 4.15 -58.12 14.44
N SER A 3 4.71 -56.91 14.42
CA SER A 3 6.02 -56.54 14.98
C SER A 3 6.09 -55.00 15.05
N SER A 4 6.24 -54.27 16.16
CA SER A 4 7.21 -54.32 17.29
C SER A 4 8.67 -54.33 16.83
N SER A 5 9.63 -53.53 17.33
CA SER A 5 9.67 -52.45 18.35
C SER A 5 10.83 -51.48 17.97
N SER A 6 11.49 -50.63 18.77
CA SER A 6 11.51 -50.28 20.21
C SER A 6 12.27 -48.95 20.42
N THR A 7 12.01 -48.24 21.52
CA THR A 7 12.84 -47.13 22.06
C THR A 7 13.93 -47.66 23.02
N PRO A 8 15.00 -46.87 23.28
CA PRO A 8 15.25 -46.31 24.64
C PRO A 8 15.77 -44.83 24.56
N SER A 9 15.67 -43.87 25.49
CA SER A 9 15.77 -43.77 26.99
C SER A 9 17.19 -44.07 27.54
N PHE A 10 17.79 -43.35 28.51
CA PHE A 10 17.61 -42.04 29.17
C PHE A 10 18.99 -41.69 29.82
N ASP A 11 19.05 -40.75 30.77
CA ASP A 11 20.12 -40.57 31.81
C ASP A 11 21.48 -39.98 31.34
N ASP A 12 22.22 -39.16 32.12
CA ASP A 12 21.91 -38.24 33.24
C ASP A 12 23.14 -37.32 33.50
N PHE A 13 23.01 -36.20 34.23
CA PHE A 13 23.90 -35.72 35.33
C PHE A 13 23.79 -34.22 35.71
N ASP A 14 23.57 -34.04 37.03
CA ASP A 14 23.65 -32.88 37.95
C ASP A 14 24.52 -31.64 37.58
N ARG A 15 24.17 -30.37 37.89
CA ARG A 15 23.65 -29.70 39.12
C ARG A 15 24.74 -29.33 40.16
N LYS A 16 24.88 -28.02 40.47
CA LYS A 16 24.90 -27.47 41.86
C LYS A 16 25.06 -25.94 41.92
N GLU A 17 24.47 -25.38 42.98
CA GLU A 17 24.48 -23.97 43.40
C GLU A 17 25.51 -23.72 44.53
N ASN A 18 25.46 -22.49 45.09
CA ASN A 18 26.00 -21.95 46.36
C ASN A 18 27.24 -21.05 46.18
N GLU A 19 27.19 -19.75 46.46
CA GLU A 19 26.81 -18.98 47.68
C GLU A 19 28.00 -18.68 48.63
N GLU A 20 28.26 -17.38 48.76
CA GLU A 20 28.57 -16.64 50.01
C GLU A 20 29.85 -16.99 50.83
N LYS A 21 30.78 -16.02 50.96
CA LYS A 21 30.96 -15.19 52.19
C LYS A 21 32.12 -14.20 52.15
N ASP A 22 31.93 -13.10 52.87
CA ASP A 22 32.96 -12.10 53.22
C ASP A 22 33.96 -12.64 54.25
N ASP A 23 35.15 -12.04 54.30
CA ASP A 23 35.91 -11.96 55.56
C ASP A 23 36.71 -10.66 55.64
N VAL A 24 36.68 -10.03 56.82
CA VAL A 24 37.31 -8.74 57.13
C VAL A 24 38.59 -8.99 57.92
N LEU A 25 39.68 -8.28 57.62
CA LEU A 25 40.86 -8.22 58.50
C LEU A 25 41.24 -6.78 58.88
N ILE A 26 41.82 -6.68 60.07
CA ILE A 26 41.75 -5.53 60.98
C ILE A 26 43.17 -5.05 61.34
N LEU A 27 43.39 -3.74 61.13
CA LEU A 27 44.22 -2.79 61.89
C LEU A 27 45.73 -3.01 62.19
N ASN A 28 46.47 -1.90 62.02
CA ASN A 28 47.66 -1.43 62.76
C ASN A 28 49.01 -2.16 62.53
N ASP A 29 50.19 -1.55 62.69
CA ASP A 29 50.54 -0.20 63.22
C ASP A 29 51.83 0.40 62.60
N ASP A 30 52.10 1.67 62.91
CA ASP A 30 53.42 2.35 62.97
C ASP A 30 54.40 2.36 61.76
N GLY A 31 54.21 3.37 60.91
CA GLY A 31 55.17 4.48 60.71
C GLY A 31 56.67 4.25 60.47
N GLN A 32 57.12 4.54 59.23
CA GLN A 32 58.41 5.19 58.99
C GLN A 32 58.53 5.90 57.61
N ASN A 33 58.86 7.20 57.67
CA ASN A 33 59.42 8.09 56.64
C ASN A 33 58.89 8.06 55.18
N GLU A 34 58.03 9.05 54.91
CA GLU A 34 58.27 10.15 53.96
C GLU A 34 59.45 9.98 52.96
N GLN A 35 59.13 9.83 51.66
CA GLN A 35 59.73 10.63 50.55
C GLN A 35 59.26 10.24 49.12
N ASN A 36 58.38 9.25 48.91
CA ASN A 36 58.02 8.75 47.57
C ASN A 36 56.64 9.17 46.98
N ASP A 37 55.75 9.81 47.74
CA ASP A 37 54.37 10.06 47.28
C ASP A 37 54.18 11.22 46.29
N HIS A 38 55.13 12.17 46.22
CA HIS A 38 54.99 13.36 45.36
C HIS A 38 55.04 13.06 43.84
N SER A 39 55.37 11.82 43.45
CA SER A 39 55.41 11.35 42.06
C SER A 39 54.09 10.71 41.58
N VAL A 40 53.29 10.15 42.50
CA VAL A 40 52.07 9.39 42.16
C VAL A 40 50.84 10.29 42.12
N ALA A 41 50.65 11.13 43.14
CA ALA A 41 49.55 12.09 43.20
C ALA A 41 49.57 13.07 42.01
N ASP A 42 50.75 13.52 41.61
CA ASP A 42 50.93 14.50 40.53
C ASP A 42 50.65 13.88 39.13
N LYS A 43 50.88 12.56 38.97
CA LYS A 43 50.49 11.79 37.78
C LYS A 43 48.98 11.54 37.73
N GLN A 44 48.35 11.20 38.86
CA GLN A 44 46.90 11.02 38.95
C GLN A 44 46.15 12.34 38.69
N LEU A 45 46.61 13.46 39.26
CA LEU A 45 46.01 14.78 39.03
C LEU A 45 46.10 15.22 37.56
N LYS A 46 47.26 15.01 36.91
CA LYS A 46 47.45 15.31 35.47
C LYS A 46 46.60 14.39 34.58
N ALA A 47 46.42 13.12 34.93
CA ALA A 47 45.52 12.21 34.22
C ALA A 47 44.04 12.66 34.33
N SER A 48 43.58 13.00 35.53
CA SER A 48 42.21 13.49 35.78
C SER A 48 41.92 14.81 35.07
N ILE A 49 42.88 15.74 35.04
CA ILE A 49 42.75 17.01 34.29
C ILE A 49 42.72 16.74 32.77
N SER A 50 43.49 15.76 32.27
CA SER A 50 43.48 15.37 30.86
C SER A 50 42.12 14.77 30.44
N GLN A 51 41.56 13.86 31.25
CA GLN A 51 40.22 13.29 31.03
C GLN A 51 39.12 14.36 31.10
N SER A 52 39.17 15.27 32.08
CA SER A 52 38.19 16.35 32.21
C SER A 52 38.27 17.39 31.07
N LYS A 53 39.46 17.62 30.50
CA LYS A 53 39.63 18.43 29.28
C LYS A 53 39.10 17.72 28.02
N LYS A 54 39.22 16.39 27.94
CA LYS A 54 38.66 15.60 26.84
C LYS A 54 37.12 15.65 26.84
N MET A 55 36.50 15.40 27.99
CA MET A 55 35.04 15.54 28.18
C MET A 55 34.50 16.95 27.91
N LYS A 56 35.30 18.01 28.08
CA LYS A 56 34.88 19.40 27.79
C LYS A 56 35.06 19.83 26.33
N ASN A 57 35.91 19.14 25.54
CA ASN A 57 35.99 19.38 24.10
C ASN A 57 34.90 18.62 23.32
N ASP A 58 34.54 17.41 23.76
CA ASP A 58 33.50 16.60 23.11
C ASP A 58 32.08 17.21 23.22
N GLN A 59 31.88 18.20 24.10
CA GLN A 59 30.64 18.99 24.19
C GLN A 59 30.66 20.30 23.36
N LYS A 60 31.73 20.60 22.60
CA LYS A 60 31.86 21.88 21.88
C LYS A 60 31.57 21.83 20.37
N GLU A 61 31.32 20.64 19.81
CA GLU A 61 30.97 20.45 18.38
C GLU A 61 29.53 19.95 18.13
N LYS A 62 28.60 20.27 19.03
CA LYS A 62 27.14 20.22 18.72
C LYS A 62 26.44 21.54 19.10
N LYS A 63 26.86 22.63 18.45
CA LYS A 63 25.87 23.63 18.03
C LYS A 63 25.23 23.13 16.73
N PRO A 64 23.99 22.60 16.73
CA PRO A 64 23.23 22.63 15.49
C PRO A 64 23.13 24.10 15.05
N ASN A 65 23.22 24.35 13.75
CA ASN A 65 23.10 25.69 13.20
C ASN A 65 21.68 26.19 13.52
N LEU A 66 21.50 27.09 14.49
CA LEU A 66 20.16 27.52 14.94
C LEU A 66 19.32 27.99 13.75
N GLU A 67 19.91 28.78 12.85
CA GLU A 67 19.28 29.23 11.60
C GLU A 67 18.73 28.07 10.75
N LYS A 68 19.43 26.92 10.66
CA LYS A 68 18.94 25.76 9.88
C LYS A 68 17.80 25.02 10.57
N VAL A 69 17.72 25.06 11.90
CA VAL A 69 16.60 24.48 12.64
C VAL A 69 15.40 25.41 12.54
N ASP A 70 15.60 26.71 12.78
CA ASP A 70 14.57 27.75 12.63
C ASP A 70 13.99 27.77 11.20
N ASP A 71 14.82 27.59 10.17
CA ASP A 71 14.37 27.54 8.78
C ASP A 71 13.66 26.23 8.44
N LEU A 72 14.09 25.07 8.99
CA LEU A 72 13.36 23.81 8.84
C LEU A 72 12.00 23.84 9.58
N GLU A 73 11.92 24.46 10.75
CA GLU A 73 10.68 24.65 11.49
C GLU A 73 9.73 25.63 10.78
N LYS A 74 10.26 26.71 10.17
CA LYS A 74 9.47 27.58 9.27
C LYS A 74 8.99 26.84 8.03
N GLU A 75 9.82 26.00 7.40
CA GLU A 75 9.46 25.21 6.22
C GLU A 75 8.35 24.20 6.57
N GLN A 76 8.50 23.47 7.68
CA GLN A 76 7.46 22.57 8.19
C GLN A 76 6.16 23.30 8.54
N LYS A 77 6.25 24.43 9.24
CA LYS A 77 5.07 25.23 9.59
C LYS A 77 4.34 25.76 8.35
N LYS A 78 5.09 26.18 7.32
CA LYS A 78 4.55 26.62 6.02
C LYS A 78 3.95 25.48 5.19
N GLN A 79 4.46 24.25 5.35
CA GLN A 79 3.83 23.05 4.78
C GLN A 79 2.55 22.68 5.53
N GLU A 80 2.52 22.76 6.86
CA GLU A 80 1.32 22.51 7.66
C GLU A 80 0.25 23.60 7.46
N GLU A 81 0.65 24.86 7.29
CA GLU A 81 -0.25 25.97 6.89
C GLU A 81 -0.85 25.72 5.50
N LYS A 82 -0.05 25.33 4.49
CA LYS A 82 -0.57 24.92 3.16
C LYS A 82 -1.50 23.72 3.20
N LYS A 83 -1.19 22.71 4.04
CA LYS A 83 -2.03 21.53 4.24
C LYS A 83 -3.36 21.90 4.89
N ASN A 84 -3.35 22.83 5.85
CA ASN A 84 -4.56 23.38 6.46
C ASN A 84 -5.34 24.28 5.50
N GLU A 85 -4.69 25.07 4.64
CA GLU A 85 -5.37 25.80 3.56
C GLU A 85 -6.04 24.85 2.56
N LEU A 86 -5.38 23.75 2.18
CA LEU A 86 -5.96 22.72 1.33
C LEU A 86 -7.13 21.99 1.99
N ALA A 87 -7.04 21.68 3.29
CA ALA A 87 -8.12 21.09 4.07
C ALA A 87 -9.31 22.06 4.25
N ASN A 88 -9.05 23.37 4.38
CA ASN A 88 -10.08 24.41 4.50
C ASN A 88 -10.64 24.90 3.16
N ALA A 89 -10.04 24.51 2.02
CA ALA A 89 -10.62 24.69 0.69
C ALA A 89 -11.79 23.72 0.41
N ILE A 90 -11.99 22.72 1.27
CA ILE A 90 -13.14 21.82 1.26
C ILE A 90 -14.38 22.61 1.74
N PRO A 91 -15.46 22.73 0.95
CA PRO A 91 -16.64 23.49 1.37
C PRO A 91 -17.27 22.94 2.67
N PRO A 92 -17.75 23.80 3.59
CA PRO A 92 -18.42 23.38 4.80
C PRO A 92 -19.74 22.66 4.46
N GLY A 93 -19.67 21.33 4.49
CA GLY A 93 -20.68 20.40 3.96
C GLY A 93 -20.11 19.01 3.69
N PHE A 94 -18.79 18.88 3.52
CA PHE A 94 -18.07 17.63 3.25
C PHE A 94 -17.77 16.77 4.51
N GLN A 95 -18.76 16.56 5.37
CA GLN A 95 -18.72 15.48 6.38
C GLN A 95 -19.76 14.41 6.02
N MET A 96 -19.45 13.59 5.01
CA MET A 96 -20.18 12.34 4.80
C MET A 96 -19.97 11.42 6.00
N ASN A 97 -21.04 10.83 6.49
CA ASN A 97 -20.94 9.74 7.45
C ASN A 97 -20.36 8.49 6.75
N SER A 98 -19.72 7.61 7.51
CA SER A 98 -19.00 6.44 6.96
C SER A 98 -19.90 5.41 6.29
N ALA A 99 -21.22 5.48 6.51
CA ALA A 99 -22.20 4.56 5.93
C ALA A 99 -22.65 4.98 4.51
N GLU A 100 -22.71 6.28 4.21
CA GLU A 100 -23.08 6.80 2.87
C GLU A 100 -21.93 6.75 1.86
N LYS A 101 -20.69 6.59 2.33
CA LYS A 101 -19.44 6.69 1.56
C LYS A 101 -19.31 5.68 0.40
N PHE A 102 -20.09 4.59 0.42
CA PHE A 102 -20.00 3.46 -0.51
C PHE A 102 -21.35 3.14 -1.19
N SER A 103 -21.81 4.06 -2.04
CA SER A 103 -23.04 3.88 -2.81
C SER A 103 -22.82 2.99 -4.06
N ILE A 104 -22.67 1.69 -3.84
CA ILE A 104 -23.04 0.63 -4.82
C ILE A 104 -23.82 -0.44 -4.05
N PRO A 105 -24.86 -1.09 -4.62
CA PRO A 105 -25.27 -2.40 -4.11
C PRO A 105 -24.05 -3.35 -4.08
N GLN A 106 -23.75 -3.92 -2.91
CA GLN A 106 -22.68 -4.93 -2.67
C GLN A 106 -22.93 -6.29 -3.39
N GLN A 107 -23.67 -6.27 -4.49
CA GLN A 107 -24.25 -7.41 -5.20
C GLN A 107 -24.26 -7.20 -6.72
N ASN A 108 -23.25 -6.49 -7.26
CA ASN A 108 -23.01 -6.51 -8.70
C ASN A 108 -22.24 -7.78 -9.10
N TYR A 109 -22.38 -8.20 -10.36
CA TYR A 109 -21.76 -9.42 -10.88
C TYR A 109 -21.69 -9.38 -12.41
N TRP A 110 -20.76 -10.13 -13.01
CA TRP A 110 -20.64 -10.23 -14.47
C TRP A 110 -21.87 -10.93 -15.06
N ASN A 111 -22.51 -10.30 -16.05
CA ASN A 111 -23.80 -10.78 -16.58
C ASN A 111 -23.90 -10.76 -18.10
N SER A 112 -23.22 -9.82 -18.77
CA SER A 112 -23.20 -9.73 -20.23
C SER A 112 -21.77 -9.94 -20.70
N CYS A 113 -21.47 -11.07 -21.35
CA CYS A 113 -20.11 -11.43 -21.78
C CYS A 113 -20.10 -12.00 -23.20
N ALA A 114 -18.94 -11.94 -23.85
CA ALA A 114 -18.73 -12.68 -25.09
C ALA A 114 -18.88 -14.19 -24.88
N ASP A 115 -19.35 -14.91 -25.90
CA ASP A 115 -19.69 -16.35 -25.87
C ASP A 115 -18.57 -17.28 -25.35
N ARG A 116 -17.31 -16.81 -25.41
CA ARG A 116 -16.10 -17.55 -25.06
C ARG A 116 -15.50 -17.14 -23.70
N LEU A 117 -16.27 -16.41 -22.90
CA LEU A 117 -16.01 -16.15 -21.48
C LEU A 117 -16.97 -16.96 -20.62
N GLU A 118 -16.43 -17.91 -19.86
CA GLU A 118 -17.18 -18.72 -18.91
C GLU A 118 -17.31 -18.00 -17.58
N ILE A 119 -18.52 -17.55 -17.27
CA ILE A 119 -18.88 -16.93 -16.00
C ILE A 119 -19.32 -18.01 -15.00
N THR A 120 -18.70 -18.01 -13.82
CA THR A 120 -18.96 -18.97 -12.73
C THR A 120 -19.00 -18.28 -11.36
N CYS A 121 -19.23 -19.04 -10.28
CA CYS A 121 -19.25 -18.54 -8.90
C CYS A 121 -20.18 -17.33 -8.68
N GLY A 122 -21.44 -17.43 -9.12
CA GLY A 122 -22.43 -16.35 -8.98
C GLY A 122 -22.15 -15.10 -9.81
N GLY A 123 -21.24 -15.18 -10.79
CA GLY A 123 -20.85 -14.04 -11.61
C GLY A 123 -19.59 -13.30 -11.15
N LEU A 124 -18.79 -13.93 -10.27
CA LEU A 124 -17.56 -13.34 -9.72
C LEU A 124 -16.27 -14.01 -10.21
N THR A 125 -16.35 -15.17 -10.87
CA THR A 125 -15.21 -15.83 -11.52
C THR A 125 -15.43 -15.85 -13.02
N VAL A 126 -14.43 -15.45 -13.81
CA VAL A 126 -14.50 -15.53 -15.28
C VAL A 126 -13.26 -16.20 -15.84
N HIS A 127 -13.46 -17.03 -16.86
CA HIS A 127 -12.42 -17.81 -17.55
C HIS A 127 -12.53 -17.63 -19.06
N HIS A 128 -11.43 -17.34 -19.74
CA HIS A 128 -11.36 -17.25 -21.20
C HIS A 128 -11.17 -18.66 -21.81
N SER A 129 -12.27 -19.33 -22.16
CA SER A 129 -12.25 -20.67 -22.75
C SER A 129 -12.15 -20.71 -24.27
N GLY A 130 -12.20 -19.55 -24.94
CA GLY A 130 -12.10 -19.46 -26.39
C GLY A 130 -10.79 -19.99 -26.97
N ASN A 131 -10.86 -20.83 -28.00
CA ASN A 131 -9.70 -21.25 -28.78
C ASN A 131 -9.16 -20.06 -29.59
N GLY A 132 -8.01 -19.52 -29.20
CA GLY A 132 -7.30 -18.43 -29.87
C GLY A 132 -7.03 -17.22 -28.98
N ASN A 133 -6.43 -16.18 -29.57
CA ASN A 133 -6.05 -14.95 -28.87
C ASN A 133 -6.85 -13.79 -29.47
N TRP A 134 -7.89 -13.35 -28.77
CA TRP A 134 -8.81 -12.30 -29.19
C TRP A 134 -9.27 -11.57 -27.94
N TRP A 135 -9.55 -10.28 -28.06
CA TRP A 135 -10.17 -9.55 -26.95
C TRP A 135 -11.60 -10.07 -26.74
N LEU A 136 -11.88 -10.46 -25.51
CA LEU A 136 -13.22 -10.82 -25.05
C LEU A 136 -13.51 -10.02 -23.79
N SER A 137 -14.65 -9.35 -23.78
CA SER A 137 -15.09 -8.47 -22.71
C SER A 137 -16.34 -8.99 -22.00
N ALA A 138 -16.49 -8.57 -20.74
CA ALA A 138 -17.74 -8.70 -20.03
C ALA A 138 -18.07 -7.44 -19.22
N PHE A 139 -19.36 -7.18 -19.11
CA PHE A 139 -19.96 -6.10 -18.35
C PHE A 139 -20.68 -6.65 -17.13
N ALA A 140 -20.60 -5.89 -16.04
CA ALA A 140 -21.39 -6.15 -14.85
C ALA A 140 -22.89 -5.88 -15.13
N LYS A 141 -23.78 -6.50 -14.33
CA LYS A 141 -25.23 -6.38 -14.48
C LYS A 141 -25.69 -4.93 -14.37
N CYS A 142 -25.26 -4.25 -13.31
CA CYS A 142 -25.69 -2.90 -12.96
C CYS A 142 -24.68 -1.86 -13.43
N ALA A 143 -25.19 -0.74 -13.92
CA ALA A 143 -24.41 0.47 -14.15
C ALA A 143 -23.95 1.09 -12.82
N ILE A 144 -23.03 2.04 -12.91
CA ILE A 144 -22.76 2.96 -11.80
C ILE A 144 -24.02 3.78 -11.48
N PRO A 145 -24.29 4.12 -10.21
CA PRO A 145 -25.43 4.98 -9.88
C PRO A 145 -25.28 6.37 -10.47
N SER A 146 -26.39 7.00 -10.83
CA SER A 146 -26.45 8.41 -11.24
C SER A 146 -26.48 9.38 -10.04
N THR A 147 -25.89 8.98 -8.91
CA THR A 147 -25.75 9.84 -7.72
C THR A 147 -24.47 10.65 -7.85
N ASN A 148 -24.49 11.89 -7.36
CA ASN A 148 -23.32 12.80 -7.42
C ASN A 148 -22.47 12.73 -6.13
N PHE A 149 -22.53 11.61 -5.40
CA PHE A 149 -21.80 11.42 -4.14
C PHE A 149 -21.44 9.95 -3.92
N GLY A 150 -20.34 9.72 -3.21
CA GLY A 150 -19.77 8.42 -2.88
C GLY A 150 -18.77 7.90 -3.92
N ILE A 151 -18.11 6.80 -3.58
CA ILE A 151 -17.17 6.13 -4.48
C ILE A 151 -17.81 4.87 -5.06
N VAL A 152 -17.65 4.70 -6.37
CA VAL A 152 -17.82 3.41 -7.06
C VAL A 152 -16.45 2.76 -7.19
N TYR A 153 -16.27 1.52 -6.72
CA TYR A 153 -15.01 0.80 -6.81
C TYR A 153 -15.21 -0.72 -6.92
N PHE A 154 -14.33 -1.39 -7.65
CA PHE A 154 -14.24 -2.86 -7.72
C PHE A 154 -12.79 -3.29 -7.99
N GLU A 155 -12.45 -4.52 -7.57
CA GLU A 155 -11.14 -5.12 -7.79
C GLU A 155 -11.23 -6.40 -8.60
N ILE A 156 -10.20 -6.64 -9.42
CA ILE A 156 -9.98 -7.90 -10.14
C ILE A 156 -8.63 -8.48 -9.73
N LYS A 157 -8.65 -9.71 -9.21
CA LYS A 157 -7.46 -10.55 -9.02
C LYS A 157 -7.24 -11.43 -10.24
N PHE A 158 -6.08 -11.27 -10.89
CA PHE A 158 -5.70 -12.06 -12.05
C PHE A 158 -5.12 -13.42 -11.61
N VAL A 159 -5.98 -14.42 -11.43
CA VAL A 159 -5.59 -15.79 -11.00
C VAL A 159 -5.11 -16.69 -12.14
N HIS A 160 -5.16 -16.22 -13.38
CA HIS A 160 -4.26 -16.60 -14.47
C HIS A 160 -4.24 -15.45 -15.47
N LEU A 161 -3.06 -14.98 -15.87
CA LEU A 161 -2.93 -13.94 -16.89
C LEU A 161 -1.65 -14.16 -17.70
N LYS A 162 -1.80 -14.45 -18.99
CA LYS A 162 -0.70 -14.80 -19.89
C LYS A 162 0.09 -13.59 -20.37
N LYS A 163 -0.59 -12.49 -20.76
CA LYS A 163 0.07 -11.27 -21.25
C LYS A 163 -0.83 -10.02 -21.23
N SER A 164 -2.03 -10.09 -21.81
CA SER A 164 -2.86 -8.89 -22.07
C SER A 164 -4.24 -9.01 -21.44
N ALA A 165 -4.55 -8.04 -20.58
CA ALA A 165 -5.87 -7.81 -20.02
C ALA A 165 -6.07 -6.30 -19.82
N ALA A 166 -7.32 -5.87 -19.74
CA ALA A 166 -7.70 -4.50 -19.39
C ALA A 166 -8.91 -4.49 -18.44
N ILE A 167 -8.98 -3.50 -17.56
CA ILE A 167 -10.05 -3.29 -16.56
C ILE A 167 -10.51 -1.84 -16.63
N GLY A 168 -11.81 -1.58 -16.46
CA GLY A 168 -12.30 -0.21 -16.53
C GLY A 168 -13.82 -0.07 -16.44
N PHE A 169 -14.31 1.00 -17.06
CA PHE A 169 -15.72 1.29 -17.22
C PHE A 169 -16.04 1.57 -18.69
N ALA A 170 -17.20 1.13 -19.15
CA ALA A 170 -17.66 1.41 -20.51
C ALA A 170 -19.18 1.46 -20.59
N THR A 171 -19.70 2.16 -21.60
CA THR A 171 -21.10 2.00 -22.01
C THR A 171 -21.29 0.67 -22.76
N LYS A 172 -22.52 0.16 -22.79
CA LYS A 172 -22.87 -1.06 -23.56
C LYS A 172 -22.84 -0.89 -25.09
N ALA A 173 -22.42 0.28 -25.59
CA ALA A 173 -22.14 0.49 -27.01
C ALA A 173 -20.78 -0.12 -27.43
N MET A 174 -19.84 -0.31 -26.49
CA MET A 174 -18.60 -1.05 -26.76
C MET A 174 -18.94 -2.53 -27.01
N PRO A 175 -18.42 -3.15 -28.10
CA PRO A 175 -18.74 -4.52 -28.44
C PRO A 175 -18.05 -5.53 -27.50
N LEU A 176 -18.65 -6.72 -27.38
CA LEU A 176 -18.18 -7.78 -26.47
C LEU A 176 -16.87 -8.45 -26.91
N ASP A 177 -16.50 -8.38 -28.19
CA ASP A 177 -15.19 -8.75 -28.73
C ASP A 177 -14.21 -7.56 -28.80
N GLY A 178 -14.60 -6.41 -28.22
CA GLY A 178 -13.77 -5.24 -28.04
C GLY A 178 -12.88 -5.30 -26.79
N ARG A 179 -12.05 -4.25 -26.62
CA ARG A 179 -11.21 -4.01 -25.45
C ARG A 179 -11.63 -2.71 -24.76
N VAL A 180 -11.84 -2.76 -23.44
CA VAL A 180 -12.14 -1.58 -22.63
C VAL A 180 -11.05 -0.52 -22.78
N GLY A 181 -11.47 0.75 -22.91
CA GLY A 181 -10.62 1.90 -23.19
C GLY A 181 -10.45 2.26 -24.67
N LEU A 182 -10.53 1.29 -25.60
CA LEU A 182 -10.26 1.53 -27.03
C LEU A 182 -11.42 2.20 -27.78
N TYR A 183 -12.64 2.02 -27.31
CA TYR A 183 -13.88 2.45 -27.97
C TYR A 183 -14.43 3.74 -27.35
N ASP A 184 -15.37 4.38 -28.05
CA ASP A 184 -16.08 5.55 -27.53
C ASP A 184 -16.82 5.20 -26.22
N ASN A 185 -16.80 6.15 -25.28
CA ASN A 185 -17.35 6.05 -23.94
C ASN A 185 -16.84 4.81 -23.18
N SER A 186 -15.54 4.54 -23.33
CA SER A 186 -14.81 3.43 -22.72
C SER A 186 -13.51 3.93 -22.13
N TYR A 187 -13.20 3.54 -20.89
CA TYR A 187 -12.04 4.04 -20.12
C TYR A 187 -11.45 2.86 -19.35
N GLY A 188 -10.14 2.67 -19.39
CA GLY A 188 -9.55 1.47 -18.82
C GLY A 188 -8.04 1.49 -18.65
N TYR A 189 -7.54 0.53 -17.87
CA TYR A 189 -6.14 0.31 -17.55
C TYR A 189 -5.73 -1.05 -18.08
N GLU A 190 -4.72 -1.06 -18.95
CA GLU A 190 -4.20 -2.25 -19.63
C GLU A 190 -2.92 -2.77 -18.96
N SER A 191 -2.72 -4.09 -18.98
CA SER A 191 -1.61 -4.79 -18.28
C SER A 191 -0.21 -4.30 -18.65
N ASN A 192 -0.06 -3.68 -19.82
CA ASN A 192 1.18 -3.07 -20.31
C ASN A 192 1.50 -1.68 -19.68
N GLY A 193 0.69 -1.17 -18.75
CA GLY A 193 0.89 0.16 -18.18
C GLY A 193 0.28 1.30 -19.00
N THR A 194 -0.69 1.01 -19.87
CA THR A 194 -1.42 2.01 -20.65
C THR A 194 -2.74 2.35 -19.98
N LEU A 195 -2.98 3.63 -19.74
CA LEU A 195 -4.29 4.16 -19.37
C LEU A 195 -4.99 4.65 -20.64
N TRP A 196 -6.26 4.34 -20.77
CA TRP A 196 -7.10 4.61 -21.93
C TRP A 196 -8.32 5.44 -21.50
N PHE A 197 -8.61 6.50 -22.26
CA PHE A 197 -9.72 7.42 -22.01
C PHE A 197 -10.40 7.75 -23.34
N ASN A 198 -11.54 7.11 -23.62
CA ASN A 198 -12.33 7.37 -24.84
C ASN A 198 -11.48 7.26 -26.13
N GLY A 199 -10.75 6.15 -26.30
CA GLY A 199 -9.84 5.91 -27.43
C GLY A 199 -8.48 6.63 -27.34
N ALA A 200 -8.36 7.74 -26.61
CA ALA A 200 -7.06 8.35 -26.30
C ALA A 200 -6.30 7.52 -25.25
N TYR A 201 -4.97 7.65 -25.17
CA TYR A 201 -4.17 6.85 -24.24
C TYR A 201 -2.93 7.58 -23.70
N GLN A 202 -2.48 7.13 -22.52
CA GLN A 202 -1.25 7.52 -21.83
C GLN A 202 -0.45 6.24 -21.50
N THR A 203 0.87 6.27 -21.67
CA THR A 203 1.75 5.10 -21.44
C THR A 203 2.83 5.43 -20.43
N GLY A 204 3.34 4.41 -19.74
CA GLY A 204 4.45 4.55 -18.77
C GLY A 204 4.01 4.43 -17.32
N HIS A 205 2.73 4.17 -17.08
CA HIS A 205 2.22 3.81 -15.76
C HIS A 205 2.66 2.39 -15.39
N THR A 206 2.47 2.02 -14.13
CA THR A 206 2.83 0.69 -13.62
C THR A 206 2.17 -0.43 -14.43
N THR A 207 2.89 -1.50 -14.74
CA THR A 207 2.35 -2.69 -15.43
C THR A 207 1.71 -3.67 -14.44
N PHE A 208 0.86 -4.58 -14.91
CA PHE A 208 0.33 -5.67 -14.08
C PHE A 208 0.34 -7.03 -14.76
N LYS A 209 0.31 -8.09 -13.94
CA LYS A 209 0.51 -9.48 -14.36
C LYS A 209 -0.29 -10.44 -13.47
N PHE A 210 -0.11 -11.74 -13.71
CA PHE A 210 -0.60 -12.81 -12.87
C PHE A 210 -0.30 -12.58 -11.37
N PHE A 211 -1.30 -12.90 -10.54
CA PHE A 211 -1.43 -12.65 -9.10
C PHE A 211 -1.61 -11.19 -8.64
N ASP A 212 -1.45 -10.18 -9.49
CA ASP A 212 -1.78 -8.81 -9.10
C ASP A 212 -3.31 -8.65 -8.89
N VAL A 213 -3.67 -7.77 -7.95
CA VAL A 213 -5.02 -7.27 -7.70
C VAL A 213 -5.09 -5.84 -8.24
N ILE A 214 -5.97 -5.62 -9.20
CA ILE A 214 -6.13 -4.32 -9.87
C ILE A 214 -7.51 -3.77 -9.58
N GLY A 215 -7.56 -2.59 -8.99
CA GLY A 215 -8.79 -1.87 -8.71
C GLY A 215 -9.08 -0.81 -9.76
N CYS A 216 -10.37 -0.54 -9.96
CA CYS A 216 -10.85 0.55 -10.79
C CYS A 216 -12.04 1.21 -10.08
N GLY A 217 -12.05 2.54 -10.01
CA GLY A 217 -13.14 3.27 -9.38
C GLY A 217 -13.35 4.67 -9.92
N ILE A 218 -14.52 5.22 -9.58
CA ILE A 218 -14.94 6.57 -9.92
C ILE A 218 -15.37 7.26 -8.62
N ILE A 219 -14.78 8.42 -8.35
CA ILE A 219 -15.28 9.39 -7.35
C ILE A 219 -16.46 10.11 -8.02
N LEU A 220 -17.68 9.96 -7.48
CA LEU A 220 -18.89 10.39 -8.19
C LEU A 220 -19.08 11.92 -8.18
N GLU A 221 -18.62 12.59 -7.13
CA GLU A 221 -18.72 14.05 -6.93
C GLU A 221 -18.06 14.84 -8.08
N ASN A 222 -16.87 14.40 -8.48
CA ASN A 222 -16.06 15.04 -9.52
C ASN A 222 -15.89 14.17 -10.77
N ARG A 223 -16.60 13.02 -10.86
CA ARG A 223 -16.52 12.05 -11.96
C ARG A 223 -15.07 11.62 -12.29
N GLN A 224 -14.19 11.59 -11.29
CA GLN A 224 -12.78 11.25 -11.49
C GLN A 224 -12.57 9.73 -11.45
N LEU A 225 -12.06 9.18 -12.55
CA LEU A 225 -11.59 7.81 -12.63
C LEU A 225 -10.25 7.67 -11.89
N PHE A 226 -10.07 6.57 -11.16
CA PHE A 226 -8.80 6.18 -10.56
C PHE A 226 -8.59 4.66 -10.67
N PHE A 227 -7.32 4.25 -10.60
CA PHE A 227 -6.91 2.85 -10.64
C PHE A 227 -5.97 2.54 -9.49
N THR A 228 -5.98 1.29 -9.05
CA THR A 228 -5.08 0.82 -7.99
C THR A 228 -4.41 -0.47 -8.41
N LYS A 229 -3.27 -0.75 -7.79
CA LYS A 229 -2.56 -2.03 -7.86
C LYS A 229 -2.12 -2.45 -6.47
N ASN A 230 -2.47 -3.67 -6.09
CA ASN A 230 -2.04 -4.35 -4.86
C ASN A 230 -2.12 -3.41 -3.62
N GLY A 231 -3.32 -2.89 -3.37
CA GLY A 231 -3.60 -1.98 -2.25
C GLY A 231 -3.02 -0.56 -2.36
N ARG A 232 -2.55 -0.11 -3.54
CA ARG A 232 -1.99 1.24 -3.75
C ARG A 232 -2.62 1.95 -4.94
N CYS A 233 -2.96 3.23 -4.81
CA CYS A 233 -3.39 4.05 -5.94
C CYS A 233 -2.24 4.25 -6.95
N LEU A 234 -2.55 4.37 -8.24
CA LEU A 234 -1.59 4.86 -9.23
C LEU A 234 -1.50 6.40 -9.13
N ASP A 235 -0.30 6.96 -9.36
CA ASP A 235 -0.06 8.40 -9.17
C ASP A 235 -1.04 9.27 -9.97
N HIS A 236 -1.62 10.23 -9.27
CA HIS A 236 -2.80 10.97 -9.74
C HIS A 236 -2.50 11.98 -10.86
N THR A 237 -1.24 12.29 -11.14
CA THR A 237 -0.82 13.46 -11.95
C THR A 237 -1.37 13.51 -13.37
N ASP A 238 -1.66 12.35 -13.99
CA ASP A 238 -2.13 12.28 -15.38
C ASP A 238 -3.62 11.92 -15.53
N LEU A 239 -4.29 11.55 -14.42
CA LEU A 239 -5.71 11.14 -14.39
C LEU A 239 -6.71 12.30 -14.51
N PHE A 240 -6.23 13.55 -14.51
CA PHE A 240 -7.06 14.77 -14.54
C PHE A 240 -7.55 15.18 -15.94
N ALA A 241 -7.70 14.24 -16.87
CA ALA A 241 -8.24 14.45 -18.22
C ALA A 241 -9.79 14.62 -18.24
N SER A 242 -10.25 15.65 -17.54
CA SER A 242 -11.61 16.18 -17.45
C SER A 242 -12.74 15.24 -16.98
N SER A 243 -13.26 15.59 -15.81
CA SER A 243 -14.56 15.18 -15.25
C SER A 243 -15.74 15.31 -16.20
N SER A 244 -15.66 16.18 -17.21
CA SER A 244 -16.71 16.38 -18.22
C SER A 244 -16.83 15.23 -19.24
N SER A 245 -15.91 14.26 -19.23
CA SER A 245 -15.77 13.28 -20.31
C SER A 245 -16.46 11.94 -20.05
N LEU A 246 -16.87 11.62 -18.82
CA LEU A 246 -17.48 10.32 -18.47
C LEU A 246 -18.99 10.30 -18.80
N VAL A 247 -19.37 9.66 -19.91
CA VAL A 247 -20.76 9.59 -20.39
C VAL A 247 -21.50 8.40 -19.79
N ASP A 248 -22.64 8.66 -19.13
CA ASP A 248 -23.51 7.62 -18.56
C ASP A 248 -24.46 6.99 -19.59
N PRO A 249 -24.94 5.74 -19.36
CA PRO A 249 -24.64 4.88 -18.21
C PRO A 249 -23.34 4.08 -18.40
N LEU A 250 -22.38 4.28 -17.48
CA LEU A 250 -21.18 3.45 -17.40
C LEU A 250 -21.42 2.18 -16.60
N PHE A 251 -20.84 1.08 -17.06
CA PHE A 251 -20.85 -0.22 -16.38
C PHE A 251 -19.40 -0.64 -16.08
N PRO A 252 -19.12 -1.24 -14.92
CA PRO A 252 -17.87 -1.97 -14.71
C PRO A 252 -17.65 -2.97 -15.85
N CYS A 253 -16.43 -3.00 -16.38
CA CYS A 253 -16.05 -3.78 -17.55
C CYS A 253 -14.61 -4.31 -17.40
N PHE A 254 -14.35 -5.47 -17.98
CA PHE A 254 -12.98 -5.94 -18.22
C PHE A 254 -12.87 -6.58 -19.60
N SER A 255 -11.63 -6.79 -20.04
CA SER A 255 -11.29 -7.51 -21.26
C SER A 255 -10.10 -8.45 -21.01
N LEU A 256 -10.22 -9.71 -21.45
CA LEU A 256 -9.13 -10.70 -21.47
C LEU A 256 -8.77 -11.01 -22.93
N HIS A 257 -7.53 -11.41 -23.20
CA HIS A 257 -7.06 -11.63 -24.58
C HIS A 257 -6.63 -13.07 -24.88
N PHE A 258 -6.20 -13.85 -23.87
CA PHE A 258 -5.62 -15.18 -24.11
C PHE A 258 -6.45 -16.30 -23.50
N ASN A 259 -6.54 -17.41 -24.24
CA ASN A 259 -7.05 -18.67 -23.73
C ASN A 259 -6.40 -19.06 -22.39
N GLY A 260 -7.23 -19.46 -21.43
CA GLY A 260 -6.84 -19.82 -20.07
C GLY A 260 -6.71 -18.63 -19.12
N ASP A 261 -6.75 -17.38 -19.58
CA ASP A 261 -6.81 -16.21 -18.68
C ASP A 261 -8.04 -16.34 -17.75
N LYS A 262 -7.84 -16.09 -16.46
CA LYS A 262 -8.84 -16.31 -15.42
C LYS A 262 -8.76 -15.24 -14.34
N ILE A 263 -9.92 -14.75 -13.95
CA ILE A 263 -10.06 -13.69 -12.95
C ILE A 263 -11.00 -14.09 -11.81
N LEU A 264 -10.76 -13.50 -10.64
CA LEU A 264 -11.71 -13.40 -9.54
C LEU A 264 -12.02 -11.91 -9.33
N THR A 265 -13.29 -11.57 -9.17
CA THR A 265 -13.73 -10.18 -9.02
C THR A 265 -14.37 -9.96 -7.66
N ASN A 266 -14.02 -8.82 -7.08
CA ASN A 266 -14.51 -8.32 -5.81
C ASN A 266 -15.26 -7.01 -6.08
N PHE A 267 -16.59 -7.06 -6.03
CA PHE A 267 -17.45 -5.86 -6.06
C PHE A 267 -17.67 -5.26 -4.66
N GLY A 268 -16.83 -5.64 -3.69
CA GLY A 268 -16.85 -5.16 -2.32
C GLY A 268 -17.61 -6.06 -1.33
N PRO A 269 -17.67 -5.66 -0.05
CA PRO A 269 -17.08 -4.43 0.50
C PRO A 269 -15.60 -4.54 0.90
N ASN A 270 -15.04 -5.76 0.96
CA ASN A 270 -13.72 -6.00 1.55
C ASN A 270 -12.62 -5.94 0.47
N PHE A 271 -12.03 -4.76 0.26
CA PHE A 271 -11.00 -4.51 -0.74
C PHE A 271 -9.57 -4.67 -0.19
N GLU A 272 -8.59 -4.87 -1.07
CA GLU A 272 -7.15 -4.77 -0.73
C GLU A 272 -6.72 -3.30 -0.62
N PHE A 273 -7.35 -2.41 -1.39
CA PHE A 273 -7.16 -0.96 -1.25
C PHE A 273 -8.08 -0.34 -0.17
N ASP A 274 -7.48 0.42 0.75
CA ASP A 274 -8.25 1.24 1.69
C ASP A 274 -8.75 2.53 1.01
N LEU A 275 -10.02 2.53 0.63
CA LEU A 275 -10.70 3.68 0.01
C LEU A 275 -10.71 4.94 0.87
N ASN A 276 -10.37 4.87 2.17
CA ASN A 276 -10.20 6.07 2.99
C ASN A 276 -8.97 6.89 2.60
N THR A 277 -7.91 6.26 2.05
CA THR A 277 -6.66 6.96 1.69
C THR A 277 -6.78 7.87 0.47
N LEU A 278 -7.93 7.89 -0.23
CA LEU A 278 -8.19 8.79 -1.36
C LEU A 278 -8.41 10.25 -0.96
N PHE A 279 -8.63 10.53 0.34
CA PHE A 279 -9.01 11.85 0.86
C PHE A 279 -8.10 12.33 2.01
N CYS A 280 -6.86 11.85 2.07
CA CYS A 280 -5.90 12.13 3.15
C CYS A 280 -4.65 12.86 2.65
#